data_AF-A0A946R6V3-F1
#
_entry.id   AF-A0A946R6V3-F1
#
_cell.length_a   1.000
_cell.length_b   1.000
_cell.length_c   1.000
_cell.angle_alpha   90.00
_cell.angle_beta   90.00
_cell.angle_gamma   90.00
#
_symmetry.space_group_name_H-M   'P 1'
#
loop_
_entity.id
_entity.type
_entity.pdbx_description
1 polymer ?
#
loop_
_entity_poly.entity_id
_entity_poly.type
_entity_poly.pdbx_seq_one_letter_code
_entity_poly.pdbx_strand_id
1 'polypeptide(L)'
;MNTTSRFLKSSLWILILSAMSQSLSAQRLHAWSTITMNDKQAFSLKDSSAIHAIKTPDGYLVQRRVWVLASEVHQETLDSGSTLYDQDLKPVGQTWMDLVLEDAKEGGSHRSMRKHRSGLLTGHVTSSSFIIQTNPEREFERLLTQKRRGPLDELLNAYLAQHGFISVPLRDMPLELKGRGMLAHVLTYKHRSNTDEQPFKMIIITRGSSFIQGVIHHDQVLTMPKVKHQSSTIYGELQLFAKPTDKQLEALEELAYRFIPL
;
A
#
# COMPACT_ATOMS: atom_id res chain seq x y z
N MET A 1 -23.69 58.36 2.56
CA MET A 1 -24.67 57.78 3.51
C MET A 1 -24.48 56.27 3.45
N ASN A 2 -23.53 55.67 4.16
CA ASN A 2 -23.45 55.41 5.60
C ASN A 2 -24.76 54.86 6.19
N THR A 3 -24.86 53.53 6.26
CA THR A 3 -25.37 52.84 7.45
C THR A 3 -24.62 51.51 7.61
N THR A 4 -23.80 51.51 8.65
CA THR A 4 -23.06 50.44 9.30
C THR A 4 -23.99 49.37 9.89
N SER A 5 -23.67 48.09 9.70
CA SER A 5 -24.00 47.06 10.70
C SER A 5 -22.77 46.20 10.97
N ARG A 6 -22.29 46.30 12.20
CA ARG A 6 -21.08 45.68 12.73
C ARG A 6 -21.52 44.62 13.75
N PHE A 7 -20.83 43.48 13.75
CA PHE A 7 -20.65 42.52 14.85
C PHE A 7 -21.78 41.55 15.25
N LEU A 8 -21.60 40.29 14.84
CA LEU A 8 -21.46 39.11 15.73
C LEU A 8 -20.46 38.17 15.03
N LYS A 9 -19.17 38.17 15.37
CA LYS A 9 -18.53 37.26 16.35
C LYS A 9 -19.16 35.86 16.37
N SER A 10 -18.68 34.98 15.49
CA SER A 10 -18.51 33.56 15.83
C SER A 10 -17.23 33.05 15.17
N SER A 11 -16.25 32.81 16.03
CA SER A 11 -15.09 31.99 15.77
C SER A 11 -15.52 30.60 15.32
N LEU A 12 -15.06 30.16 14.15
CA LEU A 12 -14.67 28.76 14.00
C LEU A 12 -13.44 28.71 13.10
N TRP A 13 -12.30 28.81 13.78
CA TRP A 13 -11.06 28.23 13.31
C TRP A 13 -11.26 26.73 13.14
N ILE A 14 -11.26 26.22 11.91
CA ILE A 14 -10.75 24.88 11.64
C ILE A 14 -9.69 25.05 10.56
N LEU A 15 -8.45 25.14 11.05
CA LEU A 15 -7.28 24.74 10.29
C LEU A 15 -7.53 23.33 9.75
N ILE A 16 -7.69 23.17 8.44
CA ILE A 16 -7.23 21.93 7.79
C ILE A 16 -5.73 22.14 7.60
N LEU A 17 -5.03 21.94 8.71
CA LEU A 17 -3.58 21.88 8.75
C LEU A 17 -3.17 20.70 7.88
N SER A 18 -2.34 21.00 6.89
CA SER A 18 -1.54 20.08 6.11
C SER A 18 -0.82 19.07 7.01
N ALA A 19 -1.45 17.93 7.22
CA ALA A 19 -0.85 16.73 7.75
C ALA A 19 -1.69 15.58 7.23
N MET A 20 -1.40 15.11 6.02
CA MET A 20 -1.16 13.69 5.77
C MET A 20 -0.50 13.54 4.40
N SER A 21 0.83 13.46 4.37
CA SER A 21 1.48 12.59 3.39
C SER A 21 1.07 11.16 3.78
N GLN A 22 -0.14 10.76 3.39
CA GLN A 22 -0.65 9.43 3.68
C GLN A 22 0.21 8.45 2.88
N SER A 23 1.17 7.84 3.56
CA SER A 23 1.88 6.65 3.11
C SER A 23 0.92 5.48 3.17
N LEU A 24 -0.04 5.50 2.25
CA LEU A 24 -1.07 4.48 2.04
C LEU A 24 -0.41 3.25 1.41
N SER A 25 -0.69 2.05 1.89
CA SER A 25 -0.36 0.76 1.25
C SER A 25 1.05 0.18 1.42
N ALA A 26 1.78 0.52 2.49
CA ALA A 26 3.09 -0.08 2.71
C ALA A 26 3.37 -0.38 4.18
N GLN A 27 3.97 -1.54 4.42
CA GLN A 27 4.52 -1.90 5.73
C GLN A 27 5.61 -0.88 6.07
N ARG A 28 5.75 -0.55 7.35
CA ARG A 28 6.67 0.51 7.77
C ARG A 28 7.75 -0.08 8.64
N LEU A 29 8.97 0.39 8.43
CA LEU A 29 10.11 0.04 9.25
C LEU A 29 10.29 1.05 10.38
N HIS A 30 10.77 0.55 11.52
CA HIS A 30 11.29 1.40 12.58
C HIS A 30 12.53 2.15 12.10
N ALA A 31 12.76 3.37 12.62
CA ALA A 31 13.95 4.19 12.30
C ALA A 31 15.29 3.48 12.53
N TRP A 32 15.35 2.58 13.52
CA TRP A 32 16.56 1.84 13.87
C TRP A 32 16.78 0.62 12.96
N SER A 33 15.83 0.30 12.07
CA SER A 33 15.94 -0.84 11.17
C SER A 33 17.09 -0.62 10.20
N THR A 34 18.00 -1.57 10.17
CA THR A 34 19.09 -1.57 9.19
C THR A 34 18.70 -2.51 8.06
N ILE A 35 18.69 -2.00 6.83
CA ILE A 35 18.45 -2.81 5.64
C ILE A 35 19.80 -3.31 5.15
N THR A 36 19.94 -4.62 5.01
CA THR A 36 21.21 -5.26 4.65
C THR A 36 21.19 -5.83 3.23
N MET A 37 22.35 -5.92 2.60
CA MET A 37 22.55 -6.60 1.33
C MET A 37 23.89 -7.32 1.40
N ASN A 38 23.92 -8.62 1.08
CA ASN A 38 25.11 -9.47 1.22
C ASN A 38 25.75 -9.35 2.63
N ASP A 39 24.92 -9.42 3.67
CA ASP A 39 25.28 -9.31 5.09
C ASP A 39 25.96 -8.00 5.53
N LYS A 40 25.95 -6.97 4.68
CA LYS A 40 26.44 -5.62 4.99
C LYS A 40 25.29 -4.63 5.10
N GLN A 41 25.46 -3.60 5.91
CA GLN A 41 24.51 -2.49 5.97
C GLN A 41 24.48 -1.79 4.62
N ALA A 42 23.31 -1.77 3.98
CA ALA A 42 23.15 -1.29 2.61
C ALA A 42 22.65 0.15 2.59
N PHE A 43 21.48 0.39 3.19
CA PHE A 43 20.85 1.69 3.32
C PHE A 43 20.01 1.76 4.59
N SER A 44 19.76 2.98 5.08
CA SER A 44 18.82 3.23 6.16
C SER A 44 17.64 4.04 5.64
N LEU A 45 16.49 3.86 6.27
CA LEU A 45 15.29 4.65 6.03
C LEU A 45 14.90 5.36 7.32
N LYS A 46 14.38 6.57 7.20
CA LYS A 46 13.77 7.29 8.32
C LYS A 46 12.56 6.52 8.83
N ASP A 47 12.25 6.75 10.09
CA ASP A 47 11.13 6.10 10.75
C ASP A 47 9.84 6.25 9.95
N SER A 48 9.01 5.22 9.96
CA SER A 48 7.73 5.24 9.27
C SER A 48 7.82 5.34 7.74
N SER A 49 8.97 5.00 7.14
CA SER A 49 9.08 4.85 5.70
C SER A 49 8.32 3.62 5.21
N ALA A 50 7.44 3.85 4.24
CA ALA A 50 6.71 2.82 3.51
C ALA A 50 7.68 1.94 2.69
N ILE A 51 7.53 0.62 2.75
CA ILE A 51 8.23 -0.38 1.94
C ILE A 51 7.28 -1.46 1.41
N HIS A 52 7.68 -2.12 0.33
CA HIS A 52 7.17 -3.45 -0.03
C HIS A 52 8.00 -4.51 0.71
N ALA A 53 7.37 -5.57 1.20
CA ALA A 53 8.04 -6.63 1.94
C ALA A 53 7.55 -8.00 1.47
N ILE A 54 8.51 -8.85 1.10
CA ILE A 54 8.31 -10.23 0.65
C ILE A 54 8.93 -11.14 1.71
N LYS A 55 8.15 -12.09 2.21
CA LYS A 55 8.63 -13.01 3.26
C LYS A 55 9.67 -13.97 2.68
N THR A 56 10.77 -14.14 3.38
CA THR A 56 11.82 -15.14 3.07
C THR A 56 11.99 -16.10 4.26
N PRO A 57 12.71 -17.23 4.12
CA PRO A 57 12.99 -18.13 5.24
C PRO A 57 13.65 -17.42 6.43
N ASP A 58 14.56 -16.49 6.15
CA ASP A 58 15.38 -15.81 7.16
C ASP A 58 14.84 -14.43 7.58
N GLY A 59 13.67 -14.02 7.09
CA GLY A 59 13.09 -12.72 7.40
C GLY A 59 12.26 -12.17 6.25
N TYR A 60 12.65 -11.02 5.74
CA TYR A 60 11.98 -10.34 4.64
C TYR A 60 12.97 -9.72 3.67
N LEU A 61 12.71 -9.87 2.37
CA LEU A 61 13.24 -9.00 1.33
C LEU A 61 12.34 -7.77 1.27
N VAL A 62 12.92 -6.58 1.37
CA VAL A 62 12.22 -5.31 1.28
C VAL A 62 12.60 -4.59 0.00
N GLN A 63 11.62 -3.92 -0.59
CA GLN A 63 11.81 -3.09 -1.76
C GLN A 63 11.29 -1.68 -1.49
N ARG A 64 12.07 -0.67 -1.88
CA ARG A 64 11.69 0.74 -1.77
C ARG A 64 12.06 1.49 -3.04
N ARG A 65 11.05 2.03 -3.71
CA ARG A 65 11.28 2.99 -4.80
C ARG A 65 11.69 4.33 -4.23
N VAL A 66 12.86 4.83 -4.57
CA VAL A 66 13.45 6.07 -4.08
C VAL A 66 13.74 7.02 -5.24
N TRP A 67 13.89 8.28 -4.91
CA TRP A 67 14.42 9.31 -5.79
C TRP A 67 15.81 9.68 -5.28
N VAL A 68 16.76 9.85 -6.19
CA VAL A 68 18.17 10.14 -5.89
C VAL A 68 18.69 11.16 -6.90
N LEU A 69 19.79 11.86 -6.60
CA LEU A 69 20.35 12.81 -7.55
C LEU A 69 20.94 12.05 -8.75
N ALA A 70 20.65 12.52 -9.95
CA ALA A 70 21.13 11.90 -11.18
C ALA A 70 22.67 11.91 -11.28
N SER A 71 23.32 12.87 -10.62
CA SER A 71 24.78 12.98 -10.55
C SER A 71 25.45 11.92 -9.68
N GLU A 72 24.69 11.26 -8.80
CA GLU A 72 25.16 10.20 -7.89
C GLU A 72 24.91 8.80 -8.47
N VAL A 73 24.48 8.72 -9.74
CA VAL A 73 24.15 7.45 -10.41
C VAL A 73 25.05 7.24 -11.62
N HIS A 74 25.84 6.18 -11.58
CA HIS A 74 26.77 5.78 -12.62
C HIS A 74 26.46 4.37 -13.12
N GLN A 75 26.05 4.24 -14.40
CA GLN A 75 25.74 2.94 -15.01
C GLN A 75 24.81 2.06 -14.14
N GLU A 76 23.76 2.67 -13.56
CA GLU A 76 22.76 2.05 -12.66
C GLU A 76 23.23 1.79 -11.22
N THR A 77 24.49 2.10 -10.90
CA THR A 77 24.97 2.07 -9.52
C THR A 77 24.78 3.44 -8.86
N LEU A 78 24.16 3.45 -7.69
CA LEU A 78 24.02 4.60 -6.82
C LEU A 78 25.18 4.63 -5.82
N ASP A 79 25.84 5.78 -5.73
CA ASP A 79 27.02 5.95 -4.87
C ASP A 79 26.68 5.78 -3.38
N SER A 80 27.64 5.28 -2.60
CA SER A 80 27.60 5.33 -1.14
C SER A 80 27.50 6.76 -0.61
N GLY A 81 26.74 6.93 0.49
CA GLY A 81 26.50 8.23 1.12
C GLY A 81 25.39 9.07 0.48
N SER A 82 24.82 8.62 -0.64
CA SER A 82 23.74 9.29 -1.36
C SER A 82 22.48 9.45 -0.50
N THR A 83 21.81 10.59 -0.63
CA THR A 83 20.55 10.84 0.07
C THR A 83 19.38 10.23 -0.69
N LEU A 84 18.53 9.48 0.00
CA LEU A 84 17.32 8.88 -0.55
C LEU A 84 16.14 9.81 -0.33
N TYR A 85 15.35 10.07 -1.37
CA TYR A 85 14.16 10.92 -1.34
C TYR A 85 12.89 10.13 -1.67
N ASP A 86 11.74 10.64 -1.23
CA ASP A 86 10.43 10.21 -1.71
C ASP A 86 10.02 10.95 -3.00
N GLN A 87 8.81 10.64 -3.49
CA GLN A 87 8.25 11.26 -4.69
C GLN A 87 8.03 12.77 -4.57
N ASP A 88 7.91 13.28 -3.33
CA ASP A 88 7.75 14.71 -3.03
C ASP A 88 9.12 15.38 -2.81
N LEU A 89 10.22 14.67 -3.09
CA LEU A 89 11.61 15.08 -2.85
C LEU A 89 11.92 15.38 -1.38
N LYS A 90 11.23 14.73 -0.45
CA LYS A 90 11.58 14.79 0.98
C LYS A 90 12.60 13.71 1.30
N PRO A 91 13.65 14.02 2.08
CA PRO A 91 14.67 13.03 2.42
C PRO A 91 14.08 11.95 3.33
N VAL A 92 14.22 10.69 2.92
CA VAL A 92 13.70 9.49 3.60
C VAL A 92 14.78 8.49 3.98
N GLY A 93 16.05 8.69 3.62
CA GLY A 93 17.10 7.73 3.97
C GLY A 93 18.47 8.09 3.41
N GLN A 94 19.42 7.17 3.56
CA GLN A 94 20.78 7.30 3.06
C GLN A 94 21.39 5.93 2.72
N THR A 95 22.26 5.88 1.71
CA THR A 95 23.06 4.69 1.37
C THR A 95 24.34 4.63 2.19
N TRP A 96 24.78 3.41 2.54
CA TRP A 96 26.03 3.14 3.28
C TRP A 96 27.06 2.38 2.44
N MET A 97 26.65 1.94 1.25
CA MET A 97 27.50 1.33 0.24
C MET A 97 26.95 1.64 -1.15
N ASP A 98 27.70 1.29 -2.18
CA ASP A 98 27.23 1.38 -3.55
C ASP A 98 26.10 0.36 -3.78
N LEU A 99 24.99 0.81 -4.35
CA LEU A 99 23.79 -0.01 -4.55
C LEU A 99 23.35 -0.01 -6.00
N VAL A 100 22.88 -1.15 -6.48
CA VAL A 100 22.22 -1.21 -7.78
C VAL A 100 20.85 -0.56 -7.66
N LEU A 101 20.58 0.42 -8.52
CA LEU A 101 19.31 1.10 -8.63
C LEU A 101 18.48 0.41 -9.72
N GLU A 102 17.73 -0.60 -9.34
CA GLU A 102 16.85 -1.36 -10.23
C GLU A 102 15.72 -0.45 -10.79
N ASP A 103 15.14 -0.80 -11.94
CA ASP A 103 14.04 -0.03 -12.53
C ASP A 103 14.30 1.48 -12.66
N ALA A 104 15.56 1.86 -12.94
CA ALA A 104 15.95 3.26 -13.01
C ALA A 104 15.20 4.01 -14.13
N LYS A 105 14.53 5.09 -13.76
CA LYS A 105 13.81 6.00 -14.66
C LYS A 105 14.27 7.43 -14.43
N GLU A 106 14.33 8.21 -15.49
CA GLU A 106 14.54 9.65 -15.36
C GLU A 106 13.39 10.29 -14.57
N GLY A 107 13.71 11.34 -13.82
CA GLY A 107 12.71 12.09 -13.09
C GLY A 107 11.67 12.75 -13.99
N GLY A 108 10.52 13.10 -13.42
CA GLY A 108 9.42 13.71 -14.16
C GLY A 108 9.78 15.05 -14.82
N SER A 109 8.87 15.55 -15.65
CA SER A 109 9.07 16.76 -16.47
C SER A 109 9.29 18.05 -15.67
N HIS A 110 8.90 18.08 -14.39
CA HIS A 110 9.02 19.23 -13.50
C HIS A 110 10.48 19.58 -13.17
N ARG A 111 10.79 20.88 -13.08
CA ARG A 111 12.18 21.37 -13.01
C ARG A 111 13.00 20.76 -11.86
N SER A 112 12.40 20.57 -10.68
CA SER A 112 13.05 19.94 -9.53
C SER A 112 13.31 18.45 -9.74
N MET A 113 12.42 17.76 -10.46
CA MET A 113 12.51 16.31 -10.70
C MET A 113 13.54 15.95 -11.78
N ARG A 114 13.83 16.84 -12.73
CA ARG A 114 14.83 16.59 -13.81
C ARG A 114 16.24 16.30 -13.31
N LYS A 115 16.59 16.75 -12.10
CA LYS A 115 17.89 16.48 -11.47
C LYS A 115 17.92 15.14 -10.74
N HIS A 116 16.79 14.44 -10.68
CA HIS A 116 16.65 13.20 -9.94
C HIS A 116 16.39 12.05 -10.89
N ARG A 117 16.79 10.86 -10.48
CA ARG A 117 16.35 9.59 -11.05
C ARG A 117 15.55 8.87 -10.00
N SER A 118 14.51 8.16 -10.44
CA SER A 118 13.80 7.23 -9.56
C SER A 118 14.27 5.82 -9.83
N GLY A 119 14.32 4.99 -8.81
CA GLY A 119 14.58 3.57 -8.99
C GLY A 119 14.28 2.79 -7.73
N LEU A 120 14.45 1.48 -7.78
CA LEU A 120 14.11 0.55 -6.74
C LEU A 120 15.37 0.09 -6.03
N LEU A 121 15.38 0.22 -4.70
CA LEU A 121 16.38 -0.39 -3.84
C LEU A 121 15.80 -1.63 -3.18
N THR A 122 16.61 -2.68 -3.11
CA THR A 122 16.27 -3.96 -2.50
C THR A 122 17.23 -4.26 -1.35
N GLY A 123 16.76 -5.00 -0.36
CA GLY A 123 17.60 -5.45 0.75
C GLY A 123 16.82 -6.28 1.75
N HIS A 124 17.48 -6.76 2.79
CA HIS A 124 16.92 -7.67 3.78
C HIS A 124 16.71 -7.00 5.13
N VAL A 125 15.64 -7.40 5.81
CA VAL A 125 15.36 -7.03 7.20
C VAL A 125 14.80 -8.22 7.98
N THR A 126 14.94 -8.16 9.30
CA THR A 126 14.31 -9.11 10.22
C THR A 126 12.84 -8.73 10.47
N SER A 127 12.06 -9.69 10.96
CA SER A 127 10.65 -9.48 11.34
C SER A 127 10.46 -8.42 12.43
N SER A 128 11.44 -8.21 13.32
CA SER A 128 11.38 -7.21 14.38
C SER A 128 11.54 -5.77 13.88
N SER A 129 11.99 -5.59 12.64
CA SER A 129 12.20 -4.27 12.04
C SER A 129 10.88 -3.55 11.69
N PHE A 130 9.76 -4.28 11.64
CA PHE A 130 8.47 -3.73 11.25
C PHE A 130 7.72 -3.09 12.42
N ILE A 131 7.14 -1.91 12.17
CA ILE A 131 6.21 -1.26 13.08
C ILE A 131 4.93 -2.11 13.14
N ILE A 132 4.50 -2.44 14.36
CA ILE A 132 3.27 -3.21 14.62
C ILE A 132 2.07 -2.45 14.03
N GLN A 133 1.08 -3.17 13.48
CA GLN A 133 -0.13 -2.61 12.84
C GLN A 133 0.11 -1.86 11.52
N THR A 134 1.23 -2.10 10.85
CA THR A 134 1.46 -1.58 9.48
C THR A 134 1.32 -2.65 8.41
N ASN A 135 1.03 -3.89 8.79
CA ASN A 135 0.74 -5.00 7.89
C ASN A 135 -0.79 -5.06 7.63
N PRO A 136 -1.25 -4.74 6.40
CA PRO A 136 -2.67 -4.69 6.07
C PRO A 136 -3.39 -6.02 6.28
N GLU A 137 -2.75 -7.15 5.94
CA GLU A 137 -3.29 -8.50 6.06
C GLU A 137 -3.58 -8.88 7.51
N ARG A 138 -2.58 -8.76 8.39
CA ARG A 138 -2.72 -9.09 9.82
C ARG A 138 -3.74 -8.20 10.51
N GLU A 139 -3.79 -6.93 10.13
CA GLU A 139 -4.79 -6.01 10.69
C GLU A 139 -6.19 -6.33 10.20
N PHE A 140 -6.34 -6.76 8.95
CA PHE A 140 -7.63 -7.22 8.42
C PHE A 140 -8.13 -8.49 9.11
N GLU A 141 -7.26 -9.48 9.30
CA GLU A 141 -7.58 -10.67 10.10
C GLU A 141 -8.04 -10.30 11.51
N ARG A 142 -7.30 -9.39 12.15
CA ARG A 142 -7.61 -8.87 13.49
C ARG A 142 -8.98 -8.20 13.54
N LEU A 143 -9.29 -7.37 12.54
CA LEU A 143 -10.58 -6.67 12.41
C LEU A 143 -11.76 -7.65 12.35
N LEU A 144 -11.55 -8.84 11.77
CA LEU A 144 -12.59 -9.85 11.61
C LEU A 144 -12.68 -10.83 12.78
N THR A 145 -11.56 -11.14 13.43
CA THR A 145 -11.47 -12.15 14.50
C THR A 145 -11.66 -11.58 15.90
N GLN A 146 -11.25 -10.34 16.17
CA GLN A 146 -11.33 -9.78 17.51
C GLN A 146 -12.78 -9.47 17.91
N LYS A 147 -13.06 -9.61 19.22
CA LYS A 147 -14.33 -9.19 19.81
C LYS A 147 -14.45 -7.67 19.71
N ARG A 148 -15.21 -7.20 18.74
CA ARG A 148 -15.38 -5.78 18.42
C ARG A 148 -16.19 -5.04 19.49
N ARG A 149 -15.76 -3.81 19.80
CA ARG A 149 -16.57 -2.82 20.52
C ARG A 149 -16.96 -1.75 19.49
N GLY A 150 -18.21 -1.76 19.03
CA GLY A 150 -18.71 -0.82 18.02
C GLY A 150 -19.03 -1.47 16.67
N PRO A 151 -19.57 -0.67 15.72
CA PRO A 151 -20.06 -1.16 14.44
C PRO A 151 -18.90 -1.41 13.45
N LEU A 152 -19.07 -2.40 12.57
CA LEU A 152 -18.00 -2.89 11.68
C LEU A 152 -17.64 -1.90 10.56
N ASP A 153 -18.62 -1.15 10.08
CA ASP A 153 -18.44 -0.16 9.02
C ASP A 153 -17.48 0.96 9.41
N GLU A 154 -17.59 1.51 10.62
CA GLU A 154 -16.67 2.54 11.10
C GLU A 154 -15.22 2.02 11.15
N LEU A 155 -15.03 0.81 11.70
CA LEU A 155 -13.72 0.17 11.78
C LEU A 155 -13.16 -0.18 10.40
N LEU A 156 -14.01 -0.69 9.50
CA LEU A 156 -13.61 -1.01 8.13
C LEU A 156 -13.23 0.25 7.37
N ASN A 157 -14.02 1.33 7.46
CA ASN A 157 -13.71 2.59 6.80
C ASN A 157 -12.40 3.20 7.32
N ALA A 158 -12.15 3.13 8.63
CA ALA A 158 -10.88 3.56 9.22
C ALA A 158 -9.70 2.72 8.69
N TYR A 159 -9.86 1.39 8.63
CA TYR A 159 -8.86 0.48 8.05
C TYR A 159 -8.58 0.78 6.58
N LEU A 160 -9.64 0.90 5.76
CA LEU A 160 -9.53 1.20 4.33
C LEU A 160 -8.81 2.54 4.11
N ALA A 161 -9.14 3.57 4.89
CA ALA A 161 -8.50 4.89 4.80
C ALA A 161 -7.05 4.87 5.30
N GLN A 162 -6.75 4.16 6.39
CA GLN A 162 -5.41 4.05 6.95
C GLN A 162 -4.42 3.40 5.96
N HIS A 163 -4.87 2.34 5.28
CA HIS A 163 -4.06 1.61 4.30
C HIS A 163 -4.22 2.14 2.87
N GLY A 164 -5.18 3.02 2.64
CA GLY A 164 -5.49 3.67 1.36
C GLY A 164 -5.89 2.71 0.27
N PHE A 165 -6.86 1.88 0.63
CA PHE A 165 -7.65 1.18 -0.35
C PHE A 165 -8.38 2.18 -1.25
N ILE A 166 -8.45 1.85 -2.54
CA ILE A 166 -9.18 2.60 -3.55
C ILE A 166 -10.48 1.87 -3.81
N SER A 167 -11.60 2.55 -3.61
CA SER A 167 -12.92 2.01 -3.96
C SER A 167 -13.09 1.95 -5.48
N VAL A 168 -13.47 0.79 -5.99
CA VAL A 168 -13.72 0.59 -7.41
C VAL A 168 -15.04 1.27 -7.77
N PRO A 169 -15.07 2.19 -8.75
CA PRO A 169 -16.30 2.85 -9.15
C PRO A 169 -17.35 1.84 -9.64
N LEU A 170 -18.64 2.08 -9.34
CA LEU A 170 -19.74 1.19 -9.76
C LEU A 170 -19.88 1.00 -11.28
N ARG A 171 -19.31 1.90 -12.08
CA ARG A 171 -19.24 1.75 -13.55
C ARG A 171 -18.18 0.74 -13.99
N ASP A 172 -17.18 0.53 -13.15
CA ASP A 172 -16.01 -0.31 -13.41
C ASP A 172 -16.13 -1.68 -12.71
N MET A 173 -17.23 -1.91 -11.98
CA MET A 173 -17.57 -3.18 -11.36
C MET A 173 -18.23 -4.15 -12.37
N PRO A 174 -17.84 -5.44 -12.38
CA PRO A 174 -18.52 -6.48 -13.15
C PRO A 174 -20.03 -6.55 -12.88
N LEU A 175 -20.81 -6.84 -13.91
CA LEU A 175 -22.28 -6.74 -13.87
C LEU A 175 -22.90 -7.63 -12.79
N GLU A 176 -22.41 -8.86 -12.64
CA GLU A 176 -22.91 -9.84 -11.66
C GLU A 176 -22.69 -9.37 -10.22
N LEU A 177 -21.54 -8.73 -9.93
CA LEU A 177 -21.24 -8.21 -8.60
C LEU A 177 -22.07 -6.94 -8.32
N LYS A 178 -22.12 -6.03 -9.30
CA LYS A 178 -22.89 -4.80 -9.24
C LYS A 178 -24.38 -5.05 -9.02
N GLY A 179 -24.98 -6.00 -9.76
CA GLY A 179 -26.39 -6.36 -9.65
C GLY A 179 -26.79 -6.88 -8.27
N ARG A 180 -25.82 -7.33 -7.47
CA ARG A 180 -26.02 -7.81 -6.09
C ARG A 180 -25.69 -6.76 -5.02
N GLY A 181 -25.42 -5.53 -5.42
CA GLY A 181 -25.03 -4.44 -4.53
C GLY A 181 -23.65 -4.65 -3.88
N MET A 182 -22.76 -5.39 -4.55
CA MET A 182 -21.39 -5.56 -4.08
C MET A 182 -20.52 -4.36 -4.44
N LEU A 183 -19.57 -4.05 -3.56
CA LEU A 183 -18.54 -3.04 -3.75
C LEU A 183 -17.17 -3.72 -3.62
N ALA A 184 -16.17 -3.19 -4.30
CA ALA A 184 -14.80 -3.65 -4.19
C ALA A 184 -13.88 -2.50 -3.75
N HIS A 185 -12.93 -2.84 -2.89
CA HIS A 185 -11.88 -1.94 -2.43
C HIS A 185 -10.54 -2.61 -2.71
N VAL A 186 -9.69 -1.94 -3.49
CA VAL A 186 -8.40 -2.49 -3.94
C VAL A 186 -7.24 -1.83 -3.18
N LEU A 187 -6.31 -2.65 -2.73
CA LEU A 187 -5.02 -2.22 -2.19
C LEU A 187 -3.94 -2.62 -3.18
N THR A 188 -3.25 -1.64 -3.78
CA THR A 188 -2.16 -1.91 -4.74
C THR A 188 -0.82 -2.02 -4.05
N TYR A 189 0.09 -2.85 -4.53
CA TYR A 189 1.46 -2.82 -4.04
C TYR A 189 2.09 -1.46 -4.33
N LYS A 190 2.71 -0.84 -3.32
CA LYS A 190 3.59 0.31 -3.51
C LYS A 190 5.03 -0.10 -3.42
N HIS A 191 5.89 0.59 -4.18
CA HIS A 191 7.33 0.37 -4.16
C HIS A 191 7.76 -1.03 -4.63
N ARG A 192 6.94 -1.68 -5.46
CA ARG A 192 7.25 -2.95 -6.11
C ARG A 192 7.99 -2.73 -7.45
N SER A 193 8.64 -3.77 -7.97
CA SER A 193 9.18 -3.76 -9.34
C SER A 193 8.06 -3.54 -10.36
N ASN A 194 8.39 -2.90 -11.49
CA ASN A 194 7.46 -2.73 -12.61
C ASN A 194 7.29 -4.02 -13.44
N THR A 195 8.16 -5.01 -13.25
CA THR A 195 8.12 -6.30 -13.96
C THR A 195 7.26 -7.34 -13.26
N ASP A 196 6.71 -7.01 -12.10
CA ASP A 196 5.86 -7.92 -11.35
C ASP A 196 4.46 -8.00 -11.95
N GLU A 197 4.02 -9.22 -12.27
CA GLU A 197 2.74 -9.52 -12.92
C GLU A 197 1.50 -9.14 -12.08
N GLN A 198 1.68 -8.81 -10.80
CA GLN A 198 0.58 -8.72 -9.84
C GLN A 198 0.56 -7.38 -9.10
N PRO A 199 -0.34 -6.46 -9.46
CA PRO A 199 -0.26 -5.07 -8.99
C PRO A 199 -1.13 -4.80 -7.76
N PHE A 200 -2.00 -5.73 -7.38
CA PHE A 200 -2.79 -5.62 -6.16
C PHE A 200 -2.32 -6.61 -5.09
N LYS A 201 -2.35 -6.12 -3.85
CA LYS A 201 -2.02 -6.85 -2.62
C LYS A 201 -3.26 -7.50 -2.03
N MET A 202 -4.39 -6.77 -2.06
CA MET A 202 -5.65 -7.24 -1.51
C MET A 202 -6.84 -6.58 -2.22
N ILE A 203 -7.88 -7.37 -2.49
CA ILE A 203 -9.19 -6.87 -2.90
C ILE A 203 -10.20 -7.28 -1.84
N ILE A 204 -10.85 -6.32 -1.20
CA ILE A 204 -11.93 -6.59 -0.23
C ILE A 204 -13.25 -6.39 -0.95
N ILE A 205 -14.10 -7.42 -0.95
CA ILE A 205 -15.46 -7.35 -1.48
C ILE A 205 -16.43 -7.17 -0.32
N THR A 206 -17.27 -6.15 -0.42
CA THR A 206 -18.34 -5.86 0.55
C THR A 206 -19.71 -5.85 -0.12
N ARG A 207 -20.78 -5.91 0.67
CA ARG A 207 -22.15 -5.62 0.27
C ARG A 207 -22.67 -4.50 1.17
N GLY A 208 -22.93 -3.33 0.60
CA GLY A 208 -23.14 -2.11 1.40
C GLY A 208 -21.89 -1.70 2.18
N SER A 209 -22.06 -0.92 3.25
CA SER A 209 -20.93 -0.34 4.01
C SER A 209 -20.30 -1.26 5.06
N SER A 210 -20.97 -2.34 5.45
CA SER A 210 -20.61 -3.09 6.67
C SER A 210 -20.45 -4.60 6.50
N PHE A 211 -20.88 -5.16 5.36
CA PHE A 211 -20.91 -6.62 5.19
C PHE A 211 -19.80 -7.09 4.26
N ILE A 212 -18.72 -7.63 4.80
CA ILE A 212 -17.65 -8.23 4.00
C ILE A 212 -18.16 -9.55 3.41
N GLN A 213 -18.05 -9.70 2.10
CA GLN A 213 -18.43 -10.90 1.34
C GLN A 213 -17.24 -11.82 1.10
N GLY A 214 -16.05 -11.25 0.96
CA GLY A 214 -14.83 -12.00 0.77
C GLY A 214 -13.62 -11.12 0.48
N VAL A 215 -12.51 -11.78 0.22
CA VAL A 215 -11.20 -11.16 -0.02
C VAL A 215 -10.43 -11.96 -1.06
N ILE A 216 -9.65 -11.26 -1.89
CA ILE A 216 -8.63 -11.81 -2.78
C ILE A 216 -7.28 -11.29 -2.31
N HIS A 217 -6.26 -12.14 -2.16
CA HIS A 217 -4.94 -11.74 -1.66
C HIS A 217 -3.79 -12.64 -2.19
N HIS A 218 -2.53 -12.20 -2.07
CA HIS A 218 -1.37 -12.88 -2.67
C HIS A 218 -0.31 -13.40 -1.69
N ASP A 219 0.00 -12.63 -0.64
CA ASP A 219 1.24 -12.87 0.11
C ASP A 219 1.10 -13.92 1.22
N GLN A 220 -0.03 -13.91 1.94
CA GLN A 220 -0.21 -14.73 3.14
C GLN A 220 -1.62 -15.28 3.19
N VAL A 221 -1.76 -16.57 3.50
CA VAL A 221 -3.05 -17.18 3.80
C VAL A 221 -3.67 -16.45 4.99
N LEU A 222 -4.78 -15.76 4.74
CA LEU A 222 -5.49 -15.08 5.80
C LEU A 222 -6.28 -16.10 6.64
N THR A 223 -6.12 -16.03 7.96
CA THR A 223 -6.88 -16.85 8.91
C THR A 223 -8.20 -16.15 9.24
N MET A 224 -9.20 -16.43 8.42
CA MET A 224 -10.47 -15.71 8.43
C MET A 224 -11.59 -16.53 9.08
N PRO A 225 -12.46 -15.91 9.91
CA PRO A 225 -13.55 -16.63 10.55
C PRO A 225 -14.64 -16.95 9.52
N LYS A 226 -15.22 -18.15 9.60
CA LYS A 226 -16.42 -18.55 8.84
C LYS A 226 -16.28 -18.52 7.31
N VAL A 227 -15.10 -18.82 6.79
CA VAL A 227 -14.89 -19.02 5.34
C VAL A 227 -15.77 -20.18 4.85
N LYS A 228 -16.51 -19.95 3.77
CA LYS A 228 -17.40 -20.95 3.14
C LYS A 228 -16.88 -21.45 1.80
N HIS A 229 -15.99 -20.70 1.17
CA HIS A 229 -15.33 -21.09 -0.06
C HIS A 229 -13.91 -20.51 -0.06
N GLN A 230 -12.95 -21.34 -0.44
CA GLN A 230 -11.56 -20.96 -0.61
C GLN A 230 -11.02 -21.64 -1.87
N SER A 231 -10.31 -20.89 -2.70
CA SER A 231 -9.67 -21.41 -3.90
C SER A 231 -8.38 -20.65 -4.21
N SER A 232 -7.34 -21.39 -4.60
CA SER A 232 -6.12 -20.83 -5.17
C SER A 232 -6.35 -20.58 -6.65
N THR A 233 -6.08 -19.36 -7.10
CA THR A 233 -6.29 -18.91 -8.49
C THR A 233 -5.05 -18.20 -9.00
N ILE A 234 -4.94 -17.97 -10.31
CA ILE A 234 -3.79 -17.27 -10.88
C ILE A 234 -3.69 -15.80 -10.42
N TYR A 235 -4.83 -15.21 -10.08
CA TYR A 235 -4.96 -13.89 -9.51
C TYR A 235 -5.02 -13.92 -7.98
N GLY A 236 -4.60 -15.01 -7.34
CA GLY A 236 -4.35 -15.08 -5.90
C GLY A 236 -5.25 -16.05 -5.15
N GLU A 237 -5.18 -15.99 -3.83
CA GLU A 237 -6.03 -16.75 -2.93
C GLU A 237 -7.37 -16.02 -2.75
N LEU A 238 -8.44 -16.69 -3.13
CA LEU A 238 -9.81 -16.22 -2.94
C LEU A 238 -10.39 -16.85 -1.68
N GLN A 239 -10.94 -16.03 -0.78
CA GLN A 239 -11.68 -16.48 0.40
C GLN A 239 -13.03 -15.76 0.50
N LEU A 240 -14.12 -16.52 0.51
CA LEU A 240 -15.49 -15.99 0.56
C LEU A 240 -16.24 -16.47 1.81
N PHE A 241 -17.08 -15.58 2.35
CA PHE A 241 -17.95 -15.85 3.51
C PHE A 241 -19.34 -16.36 3.13
N ALA A 242 -19.61 -16.44 1.83
CA ALA A 242 -20.79 -17.04 1.23
C ALA A 242 -20.37 -18.13 0.23
N LYS A 243 -21.26 -19.11 -0.04
CA LYS A 243 -21.05 -20.05 -1.13
C LYS A 243 -21.31 -19.30 -2.45
N PRO A 244 -20.30 -19.15 -3.33
CA PRO A 244 -20.49 -18.41 -4.57
C PRO A 244 -21.27 -19.25 -5.61
N THR A 245 -21.84 -18.55 -6.59
CA THR A 245 -22.25 -19.15 -7.87
C THR A 245 -21.12 -19.04 -8.90
N ASP A 246 -21.13 -19.86 -9.94
CA ASP A 246 -20.09 -19.83 -10.99
C ASP A 246 -19.95 -18.45 -11.63
N LYS A 247 -21.07 -17.78 -11.95
CA LYS A 247 -21.08 -16.40 -12.45
C LYS A 247 -20.42 -15.39 -11.51
N GLN A 248 -20.48 -15.63 -10.20
CA GLN A 248 -19.82 -14.75 -9.22
C GLN A 248 -18.32 -14.99 -9.22
N LEU A 249 -17.87 -16.24 -9.39
CA LEU A 249 -16.46 -16.56 -9.51
C LEU A 249 -15.87 -15.93 -10.77
N GLU A 250 -16.53 -16.07 -11.91
CA GLU A 250 -16.13 -15.43 -13.18
C GLU A 250 -16.05 -13.90 -13.04
N ALA A 251 -17.02 -13.29 -12.35
CA ALA A 251 -17.01 -11.85 -12.13
C ALA A 251 -15.93 -11.38 -11.14
N LEU A 252 -15.58 -12.19 -10.15
CA LEU A 252 -14.45 -11.91 -9.24
C LEU A 252 -13.12 -12.02 -9.97
N GLU A 253 -12.99 -12.98 -10.88
CA GLU A 253 -11.85 -13.12 -11.76
C GLU A 253 -11.72 -11.92 -12.72
N GLU A 254 -12.81 -11.50 -13.38
CA GLU A 254 -12.82 -10.27 -14.21
C GLU A 254 -12.37 -9.05 -13.40
N LEU A 255 -12.87 -8.91 -12.17
CA LEU A 255 -12.48 -7.84 -11.27
C LEU A 255 -10.98 -7.85 -10.98
N ALA A 256 -10.40 -9.02 -10.72
CA ALA A 256 -8.99 -9.16 -10.39
C ALA A 256 -8.08 -8.84 -11.59
N TYR A 257 -8.43 -9.33 -12.79
CA TYR A 257 -7.66 -9.04 -14.01
C TYR A 257 -7.64 -7.57 -14.39
N ARG A 258 -8.67 -6.79 -14.04
CA ARG A 258 -8.65 -5.33 -14.28
C ARG A 258 -7.48 -4.63 -13.62
N PHE A 259 -6.93 -5.23 -12.57
CA PHE A 259 -5.79 -4.66 -11.88
C PHE A 259 -4.49 -5.17 -12.49
N ILE A 260 -4.40 -6.43 -12.93
CA ILE A 260 -3.20 -7.03 -13.53
C ILE A 260 -2.79 -6.29 -14.83
N PRO A 261 -1.53 -5.84 -15.00
CA PRO A 261 -1.10 -5.20 -16.25
C PRO A 261 -1.02 -6.27 -17.33
N LEU A 262 -1.63 -5.99 -18.50
CA LEU A 262 -1.51 -6.82 -19.70
C LEU A 262 -0.22 -6.52 -20.46
#